data_AF-D6XAJ9-F1
#
_entry.id   AF-D6XAJ9-F1
#
_cell.length_a   1.000
_cell.length_b   1.000
_cell.length_c   1.000
_cell.angle_alpha   90.00
_cell.angle_beta   90.00
_cell.angle_gamma   90.00
#
_symmetry.space_group_name_H-M   'P 1'
#
loop_
_entity.id
_entity.type
_entity.pdbx_description
1 polymer ?
#
loop_
_entity_poly.entity_id
_entity_poly.type
_entity_poly.pdbx_seq_one_letter_code
_entity_poly.pdbx_strand_id
1 'polypeptide(L)' 'MTVALMWEARAVEGRGEALLAWARDQELPVRPLRRETFRAPQDRVLVITWWDAAYDADLPELPEPGDELVARAVHRWR' A
#
# COMPACT_ATOMS: atom_id res chain seq x y z
N MET A 1 -17.73 -11.75 -1.96
CA MET A 1 -16.59 -12.43 -2.64
C MET A 1 -15.33 -11.75 -2.17
N THR A 2 -14.19 -12.44 -2.07
CA THR A 2 -12.98 -11.79 -1.55
C THR A 2 -12.14 -11.23 -2.69
N VAL A 3 -11.90 -9.92 -2.69
CA VAL A 3 -10.97 -9.25 -3.60
C VAL A 3 -9.74 -8.76 -2.83
N ALA A 4 -8.57 -8.82 -3.46
CA ALA A 4 -7.33 -8.30 -2.92
C ALA A 4 -6.93 -7.04 -3.68
N LEU A 5 -6.55 -5.99 -2.96
CA LEU A 5 -5.93 -4.79 -3.55
C LEU A 5 -4.47 -4.74 -3.11
N MET A 6 -3.59 -4.54 -4.09
CA MET A 6 -2.15 -4.43 -3.90
C MET A 6 -1.70 -3.01 -4.19
N TRP A 7 -0.96 -2.44 -3.24
CA TRP A 7 -0.34 -1.14 -3.30
C TRP A 7 1.16 -1.34 -3.13
N GLU A 8 1.98 -0.89 -4.09
CA GLU A 8 3.43 -0.99 -4.03
C GLU A 8 4.08 0.37 -4.29
N ALA A 9 5.02 0.74 -3.41
CA ALA A 9 5.87 1.91 -3.61
C ALA A 9 7.34 1.55 -3.43
N ARG A 10 8.19 2.31 -4.12
CA ARG A 10 9.65 2.26 -3.93
C ARG A 10 10.08 3.56 -3.28
N ALA A 11 10.73 3.47 -2.13
CA ALA A 11 11.21 4.65 -1.45
C ALA A 11 12.36 5.31 -2.22
N VAL A 12 12.64 6.57 -1.88
CA VAL A 12 13.96 7.15 -2.12
C VAL A 12 15.03 6.24 -1.49
N GLU A 13 16.21 6.15 -2.11
CA GLU A 13 17.28 5.26 -1.65
C GLU A 13 17.61 5.48 -0.17
N GLY A 14 17.63 4.39 0.62
CA GLY A 14 17.87 4.42 2.05
C GLY A 14 16.68 4.86 2.91
N ARG A 15 15.52 5.16 2.30
CA ARG A 15 14.30 5.59 3.00
C ARG A 15 13.26 4.48 3.15
N GLY A 16 13.63 3.23 2.89
CA GLY A 16 12.71 2.08 2.99
C GLY A 16 12.00 1.95 4.34
N GLU A 17 12.70 2.19 5.45
CA GLU A 17 12.10 2.17 6.79
C GLU A 17 11.12 3.34 7.01
N ALA A 18 11.44 4.52 6.49
CA ALA A 18 10.55 5.68 6.59
C ALA A 18 9.26 5.43 5.79
N LEU A 19 9.37 4.84 4.59
CA LEU A 19 8.22 4.44 3.79
C LEU A 19 7.40 3.33 4.47
N LEU A 20 8.06 2.37 5.12
CA LEU A 20 7.37 1.32 5.86
C LEU A 20 6.58 1.88 7.05
N ALA A 21 7.20 2.78 7.82
CA ALA A 21 6.55 3.44 8.94
C ALA A 21 5.34 4.25 8.46
N TRP A 22 5.54 5.08 7.42
CA TRP A 22 4.46 5.82 6.77
C TRP A 22 3.31 4.90 6.32
N ALA A 23 3.63 3.80 5.64
CA ALA A 23 2.64 2.87 5.12
C ALA A 23 1.84 2.17 6.23
N ARG A 24 2.44 1.94 7.41
CA ARG A 24 1.74 1.39 8.57
C ARG A 24 0.83 2.40 9.27
N ASP A 25 1.20 3.67 9.24
CA ASP A 25 0.45 4.77 9.85
C ASP A 25 -0.80 5.16 9.05
N GLN A 26 -0.88 4.75 7.76
CA GLN A 26 -2.04 5.05 6.93
C GLN A 26 -3.28 4.30 7.43
N GLU A 27 -4.27 5.05 7.93
CA GLU A 27 -5.59 4.52 8.25
C GLU A 27 -6.49 4.51 7.00
N LEU A 28 -7.31 3.46 6.88
CA LEU A 28 -8.33 3.39 5.84
C LEU A 28 -9.68 3.74 6.46
N PRO A 29 -10.57 4.45 5.74
CA PRO A 29 -11.89 4.85 6.24
C PRO A 29 -12.78 3.64 6.58
N VAL A 30 -12.47 2.47 6.01
CA VAL A 30 -13.10 1.20 6.34
C VAL A 30 -12.01 0.17 6.61
N ARG A 31 -12.19 -0.66 7.65
CA ARG A 31 -11.23 -1.72 7.97
C ARG A 31 -11.39 -2.89 6.98
N PRO A 32 -10.32 -3.32 6.29
CA PRO A 32 -10.36 -4.52 5.46
C PRO A 32 -10.45 -5.79 6.32
N LEU A 33 -10.83 -6.92 5.73
CA LEU A 33 -10.83 -8.24 6.38
C LEU A 33 -9.43 -8.62 6.89
N ARG A 34 -8.42 -8.25 6.11
CA ARG A 34 -7.01 -8.48 6.39
C ARG A 34 -6.20 -7.36 5.75
N ARG A 35 -5.11 -6.98 6.40
CA ARG A 35 -4.09 -6.08 5.87
C ARG A 35 -2.73 -6.64 6.20
N GLU A 36 -1.86 -6.70 5.21
CA GLU A 36 -0.48 -7.12 5.40
C GLU A 36 0.48 -6.13 4.75
N THR A 37 1.67 -6.01 5.33
CA THR A 37 2.70 -5.08 4.88
C THR A 37 4.04 -5.79 4.84
N PHE A 38 4.70 -5.71 3.69
CA PHE A 38 5.96 -6.40 3.40
C PHE A 38 7.03 -5.40 2.96
N ARG A 39 8.28 -5.77 3.20
CA ARG A 39 9.44 -5.12 2.57
C ARG A 39 9.96 -6.02 1.45
N ALA A 40 10.45 -5.40 0.39
CA ALA A 40 11.14 -6.06 -0.71
C ALA A 40 12.45 -5.32 -1.03
N PRO A 41 13.38 -5.94 -1.79
CA PRO A 41 14.63 -5.30 -2.19
C PRO A 41 14.42 -3.92 -2.83
N GLN A 42 15.46 -3.09 -2.80
CA GLN A 42 15.45 -1.73 -3.37
C GLN A 42 14.47 -0.77 -2.67
N ASP A 43 14.39 -0.85 -1.33
CA ASP A 43 13.54 0.01 -0.50
C ASP A 43 12.05 -0.03 -0.88
N ARG A 44 11.56 -1.20 -1.30
CA ARG A 44 10.16 -1.38 -1.66
C ARG A 44 9.30 -1.75 -0.47
N VAL A 45 8.11 -1.18 -0.44
CA VAL A 45 7.05 -1.52 0.49
C VAL A 45 5.82 -1.96 -0.30
N LEU A 46 5.27 -3.11 0.08
CA LEU A 46 4.05 -3.67 -0.48
C LEU A 46 3.00 -3.75 0.62
N VAL A 47 1.80 -3.24 0.35
CA VAL A 47 0.63 -3.39 1.20
C VAL A 47 -0.43 -4.16 0.42
N ILE A 48 -0.96 -5.21 1.04
CA ILE A 48 -2.07 -5.98 0.49
C ILE A 48 -3.25 -5.86 1.45
N THR A 49 -4.43 -5.55 0.91
CA THR A 49 -5.70 -5.51 1.66
C THR A 49 -6.69 -6.48 1.04
N TRP A 50 -7.48 -7.16 1.87
CA TRP A 50 -8.53 -8.09 1.43
C TRP A 50 -9.89 -7.60 1.87
N TRP A 51 -10.86 -7.66 0.98
CA TRP A 51 -12.20 -7.09 1.18
C TRP A 51 -13.28 -8.10 0.81
N ASP A 52 -14.36 -8.16 1.58
CA ASP A 52 -15.58 -8.82 1.15
C ASP A 52 -16.42 -7.85 0.33
N ALA A 53 -16.21 -7.85 -0.99
CA ALA A 53 -16.83 -6.92 -1.93
C ALA A 53 -16.85 -7.50 -3.34
N ALA A 54 -17.64 -6.92 -4.25
CA ALA A 54 -17.56 -7.25 -5.67
C ALA A 54 -16.21 -6.82 -6.27
N TYR A 55 -15.77 -7.44 -7.37
CA TYR A 55 -14.48 -7.14 -8.00
C TYR A 55 -14.37 -5.70 -8.54
N ASP A 56 -15.50 -5.14 -8.97
CA ASP A 56 -15.65 -3.79 -9.50
C ASP A 56 -16.05 -2.75 -8.44
N ALA A 57 -16.17 -3.15 -7.18
CA ALA A 57 -16.47 -2.24 -6.08
C ALA A 57 -15.39 -1.15 -5.96
N ASP A 58 -15.83 0.07 -5.64
CA ASP A 58 -14.95 1.15 -5.23
C ASP A 58 -14.53 0.93 -3.77
N LEU A 59 -13.23 0.77 -3.56
CA LEU A 59 -12.66 0.31 -2.29
C LEU A 59 -11.56 1.28 -1.84
N PRO A 60 -11.43 1.53 -0.53
CA PRO A 60 -10.40 2.43 -0.05
C PRO A 60 -8.98 1.92 -0.33
N GLU A 61 -8.16 2.77 -0.91
CA GLU A 61 -6.74 2.52 -1.17
C GLU A 61 -5.84 3.39 -0.29
N LEU A 62 -4.58 2.97 -0.12
CA LEU A 62 -3.59 3.83 0.51
C LEU A 62 -3.32 5.06 -0.38
N PRO A 63 -3.13 6.24 0.23
CA PRO A 63 -2.81 7.46 -0.52
C PRO A 63 -1.44 7.35 -1.22
N GLU A 64 -1.08 8.37 -1.99
CA GLU A 64 0.29 8.52 -2.48
C GLU A 64 1.16 9.15 -1.39
N PRO A 65 2.38 8.63 -1.15
CA PRO A 65 3.33 9.28 -0.24
C PRO A 65 3.87 10.55 -0.88
N GLY A 66 4.38 11.48 -0.06
CA GLY A 66 5.06 12.67 -0.57
C GLY A 66 6.29 12.33 -1.43
N ASP A 67 6.61 13.20 -2.39
CA ASP A 67 7.72 13.03 -3.35
C ASP A 67 9.09 12.86 -2.65
N GLU A 68 9.24 13.35 -1.42
CA GLU A 68 10.43 13.15 -0.60
C GLU A 68 10.59 11.72 -0.07
N LEU A 69 9.54 10.91 -0.14
CA LEU A 69 9.51 9.56 0.41
C LEU A 69 9.59 8.49 -0.68
N VAL A 70 9.10 8.75 -1.89
CA VAL A 70 9.05 7.78 -2.99
C VAL A 70 9.86 8.21 -4.21
N ALA A 71 10.60 7.27 -4.81
CA ALA A 71 11.40 7.51 -6.02
C ALA A 71 10.59 7.35 -7.32
N ARG A 72 9.40 6.73 -7.24
CA ARG A 72 8.49 6.51 -8.37
C ARG A 72 7.05 6.51 -7.90
N ALA A 73 6.12 6.79 -8.81
CA ALA A 73 4.70 6.68 -8.56
C ALA A 73 4.31 5.29 -8.03
N VAL A 74 3.29 5.27 -7.17
CA VAL A 74 2.72 4.06 -6.59
C VAL A 74 2.15 3.17 -7.68
N HIS A 75 2.42 1.87 -7.62
CA HIS A 75 1.76 0.88 -8.45
C HIS A 75 0.57 0.25 -7.70
N ARG A 76 -0.56 0.10 -8.40
CA ARG A 76 -1.82 -0.41 -7.86
C ARG A 76 -2.39 -1.48 -8.77
N TRP A 77 -2.86 -2.58 -8.20
CA TRP A 77 -3.59 -3.60 -8.95
C TRP A 77 -4.57 -4.39 -8.07
N ARG A 78 -5.54 -5.00 -8.74
CA ARG A 78 -6.66 -5.77 -8.16
C ARG A 78 -6.77 -7.14 -8.82
#